data_AF-A0A3A9HMK5-F1
#
_entry.id   AF-A0A3A9HMK5-F1
#
_cell.length_a   1.000
_cell.length_b   1.000
_cell.length_c   1.000
_cell.angle_alpha   90.00
_cell.angle_beta   90.00
_cell.angle_gamma   90.00
#
_symmetry.space_group_name_H-M   'P 1'
#
loop_
_entity.id
_entity.type
_entity.pdbx_description
1 polymer ?
#
loop_
_entity_poly.entity_id
_entity_poly.type
_entity_poly.pdbx_seq_one_letter_code
_entity_poly.pdbx_strand_id
1 'polypeptide(L)'
;MRDVLARPVVSVYLEPNRPIYAAVAVMDIVVLDIALKNEEGNAVDLTGCSVVVAAQDREKTVLYTGNIVEPLAGAVRVKVQPDVAGRYALSARVCTSDTEDVTFFLGAMSVAAEDPDAGPAGSIRSLTQEMIDAKAQATSGIETLSGLIDMTTAATNSANAASSLATEAANAANAAANAANEGANTANAKAALAQSAADSANTAANTAAAATQALGDIDALVAGRVQEANTAASNAASSEEQATSSANAAAASQQSATQSADAASASQTAAAASAAVALASQNAAQTAESSAAASASAAAGSATNAAQSAQEAAASAANAANVVSAGNAIDITDGAGGARVIGVMPSALHTVYSGTATDSEIAAMIQPGDLYIREG
;
A
#
# COMPACT_ATOMS: atom_id res chain seq x y z
N MET A 1 -101.44 112.54 -1.95
CA MET A 1 -100.08 112.88 -2.40
C MET A 1 -99.22 111.66 -2.13
N ARG A 2 -98.56 111.11 -3.16
CA ARG A 2 -97.66 109.95 -3.05
C ARG A 2 -96.34 110.45 -2.47
N ASP A 3 -96.03 110.10 -1.23
CA ASP A 3 -94.67 110.23 -0.71
C ASP A 3 -93.82 109.13 -1.34
N VAL A 4 -93.01 109.52 -2.32
CA VAL A 4 -91.93 108.70 -2.85
C VAL A 4 -90.82 108.74 -1.80
N LEU A 5 -90.86 107.81 -0.85
CA LEU A 5 -89.71 107.48 -0.01
C LEU A 5 -88.57 107.04 -0.93
N ALA A 6 -87.60 107.93 -1.13
CA ALA A 6 -86.35 107.60 -1.82
C ALA A 6 -85.60 106.57 -0.96
N ARG A 7 -85.77 105.29 -1.31
CA ARG A 7 -85.10 104.16 -0.65
C ARG A 7 -83.62 104.15 -1.07
N PRO A 8 -82.68 103.84 -0.15
CA PRO A 8 -81.27 103.77 -0.49
C PRO A 8 -81.02 102.64 -1.49
N VAL A 9 -80.69 103.00 -2.73
CA VAL A 9 -80.22 102.05 -3.74
C VAL A 9 -78.74 101.82 -3.47
N VAL A 10 -78.39 100.64 -2.94
CA VAL A 10 -76.98 100.21 -2.85
C VAL A 10 -76.61 99.60 -4.20
N SER A 11 -75.94 100.38 -5.05
CA SER A 11 -75.30 99.88 -6.28
C SER A 11 -73.97 99.22 -5.92
N VAL A 12 -73.82 97.93 -6.24
CA VAL A 12 -72.59 97.16 -6.01
C VAL A 12 -72.02 96.74 -7.36
N TYR A 13 -70.76 97.09 -7.62
CA TYR A 13 -70.03 96.66 -8.79
C TYR A 13 -69.44 95.25 -8.57
N LEU A 14 -69.85 94.27 -9.36
CA LEU A 14 -69.33 92.88 -9.27
C LEU A 14 -68.36 92.60 -10.42
N GLU A 15 -67.13 92.20 -10.09
CA GLU A 15 -66.17 91.61 -11.05
C GLU A 15 -66.13 90.08 -10.89
N PRO A 16 -66.05 89.31 -11.98
CA PRO A 16 -65.88 87.85 -11.91
C PRO A 16 -64.64 87.46 -11.09
N ASN A 17 -64.76 86.44 -10.23
CA ASN A 17 -63.67 85.85 -9.43
C ASN A 17 -63.03 86.74 -8.34
N ARG A 18 -63.55 87.95 -8.06
CA ARG A 18 -63.18 88.69 -6.85
C ARG A 18 -64.16 88.39 -5.71
N PRO A 19 -63.70 87.87 -4.56
CA PRO A 19 -64.58 87.68 -3.41
C PRO A 19 -65.04 89.05 -2.89
N ILE A 20 -66.34 89.27 -2.90
CA ILE A 20 -66.96 90.48 -2.36
C ILE A 20 -67.23 90.24 -0.89
N TYR A 21 -66.64 91.10 -0.06
CA TYR A 21 -66.97 91.20 1.35
C TYR A 21 -67.88 92.43 1.51
N ALA A 22 -69.14 92.16 1.86
CA ALA A 22 -70.13 93.11 2.35
C ALA A 22 -70.72 94.14 1.36
N ALA A 23 -71.73 93.72 0.61
CA ALA A 23 -72.92 94.55 0.46
C ALA A 23 -73.95 94.04 1.46
N VAL A 24 -74.08 94.73 2.60
CA VAL A 24 -75.04 94.35 3.63
C VAL A 24 -76.38 94.92 3.20
N ALA A 25 -77.17 94.07 2.58
CA ALA A 25 -78.56 94.33 2.40
C ALA A 25 -79.30 93.89 3.66
N VAL A 26 -79.98 94.83 4.31
CA VAL A 26 -81.20 94.53 5.05
C VAL A 26 -82.20 93.94 4.04
N MET A 27 -83.07 93.02 4.43
CA MET A 27 -84.04 92.25 3.59
C MET A 27 -84.94 93.09 2.64
N ASP A 28 -84.32 93.83 1.73
CA ASP A 28 -84.87 94.77 0.75
C ASP A 28 -84.18 94.51 -0.60
N ILE A 29 -84.67 95.18 -1.65
CA ILE A 29 -84.19 95.00 -3.01
C ILE A 29 -82.77 95.56 -3.16
N VAL A 30 -81.83 94.69 -3.50
CA VAL A 30 -80.44 95.03 -3.88
C VAL A 30 -80.35 95.18 -5.38
N VAL A 31 -79.79 96.30 -5.85
CA VAL A 31 -79.51 96.50 -7.26
C VAL A 31 -78.03 96.16 -7.51
N LEU A 32 -77.79 95.09 -8.25
CA LEU A 32 -76.43 94.68 -8.62
C LEU A 32 -76.13 95.19 -10.03
N ASP A 33 -75.04 95.94 -10.14
CA ASP A 33 -74.47 96.40 -11.41
C ASP A 33 -73.27 95.49 -11.73
N ILE A 34 -73.46 94.54 -12.63
CA ILE A 34 -72.51 93.47 -12.96
C ILE A 34 -71.80 93.83 -14.27
N ALA A 35 -70.47 93.72 -14.30
CA ALA A 35 -69.69 93.78 -15.53
C ALA A 35 -69.10 92.40 -15.82
N LEU A 36 -69.63 91.70 -16.81
CA LEU A 36 -69.13 90.38 -17.22
C LEU A 36 -67.88 90.54 -18.07
N LYS A 37 -66.79 89.92 -17.61
CA LYS A 37 -65.49 89.89 -18.29
C LYS A 37 -65.07 88.44 -18.52
N ASN A 38 -64.36 88.18 -19.62
CA ASN A 38 -63.75 86.87 -19.88
C ASN A 38 -62.51 86.65 -18.98
N GLU A 39 -61.86 85.48 -19.09
CA GLU A 39 -60.67 85.14 -18.28
C GLU A 39 -59.47 86.09 -18.51
N GLU A 40 -59.45 86.80 -19.64
CA GLU A 40 -58.43 87.77 -20.01
C GLU A 40 -58.75 89.19 -19.50
N GLY A 41 -59.90 89.38 -18.86
CA GLY A 41 -60.36 90.67 -18.33
C GLY A 41 -61.08 91.57 -19.34
N ASN A 42 -61.36 91.09 -20.56
CA ASN A 42 -62.09 91.82 -21.59
C ASN A 42 -63.60 91.72 -21.37
N ALA A 43 -64.35 92.79 -21.67
CA ALA A 43 -65.81 92.80 -21.56
C ALA A 43 -66.44 91.74 -22.48
N VAL A 44 -67.43 91.01 -21.97
CA VAL A 44 -68.19 90.02 -22.74
C VAL A 44 -69.26 90.75 -23.57
N ASP A 45 -69.32 90.53 -24.88
CA ASP A 45 -70.40 91.03 -25.72
C ASP A 45 -71.69 90.25 -25.45
N LEU A 46 -72.72 90.94 -24.96
CA LEU A 46 -74.01 90.36 -24.61
C LEU A 46 -75.08 90.61 -25.68
N THR A 47 -74.71 91.05 -26.88
CA THR A 47 -75.65 91.31 -27.98
C THR A 47 -76.40 90.02 -28.34
N GLY A 48 -77.74 90.08 -28.31
CA GLY A 48 -78.59 88.92 -28.58
C GLY A 48 -78.64 87.86 -27.46
N CYS A 49 -78.02 88.12 -26.31
CA CYS A 49 -78.01 87.22 -25.17
C CYS A 49 -79.16 87.51 -24.19
N SER A 50 -79.46 86.55 -23.33
CA SER A 50 -80.26 86.75 -22.12
C SER A 50 -79.44 86.36 -20.88
N VAL A 51 -79.66 87.05 -19.76
CA VAL A 51 -78.90 86.81 -18.53
C VAL A 51 -79.84 86.49 -17.38
N VAL A 52 -79.58 85.37 -16.71
CA VAL A 52 -80.28 84.95 -15.49
C VAL A 52 -79.27 84.93 -14.36
N VAL A 53 -79.55 85.62 -13.27
CA VAL A 53 -78.70 85.61 -12.08
C VAL A 53 -79.32 84.69 -11.04
N ALA A 54 -78.58 83.68 -10.62
CA ALA A 54 -78.95 82.79 -9.54
C ALA A 54 -78.33 83.29 -8.22
N ALA A 55 -79.16 83.40 -7.19
CA ALA A 55 -78.72 83.56 -5.81
C ALA A 55 -79.02 82.28 -5.03
N GLN A 56 -77.97 81.60 -4.57
CA GLN A 56 -78.07 80.34 -3.85
C GLN A 56 -77.70 80.52 -2.39
N ASP A 57 -78.63 80.23 -1.48
CA ASP A 57 -78.34 80.06 -0.05
C ASP A 57 -78.11 78.57 0.28
N ARG A 58 -78.13 78.22 1.58
CA ARG A 58 -77.92 76.84 2.05
C ARG A 58 -79.07 75.90 1.67
N GLU A 59 -80.27 76.41 1.42
CA GLU A 59 -81.50 75.65 1.31
C GLU A 59 -82.14 75.74 -0.08
N LYS A 60 -81.94 76.83 -0.82
CA LYS A 60 -82.56 77.07 -2.14
C LYS A 60 -81.74 77.98 -3.06
N THR A 61 -82.12 77.94 -4.33
CA THR A 61 -81.63 78.84 -5.38
C THR A 61 -82.79 79.65 -5.94
N VAL A 62 -82.67 80.98 -5.93
CA VAL A 62 -83.66 81.91 -6.50
C VAL A 62 -83.07 82.51 -7.77
N LEU A 63 -83.87 82.57 -8.84
CA LEU A 63 -83.47 83.08 -10.15
C LEU A 63 -84.04 84.48 -10.38
N TYR A 64 -83.20 85.40 -10.82
CA TYR A 64 -83.56 86.78 -11.14
C TYR A 64 -83.19 87.09 -12.59
N THR A 65 -84.07 87.79 -13.30
CA THR A 65 -83.78 88.24 -14.67
C THR A 65 -82.80 89.40 -14.65
N GLY A 66 -81.64 89.22 -15.28
CA GLY A 66 -80.66 90.28 -15.49
C GLY A 66 -81.05 91.15 -16.69
N ASN A 67 -81.12 92.46 -16.49
CA ASN A 67 -81.36 93.41 -17.58
C ASN A 67 -80.01 93.82 -18.16
N ILE A 68 -79.75 93.52 -19.44
CA ILE A 68 -78.55 94.00 -20.13
C ILE A 68 -78.70 95.50 -20.35
N VAL A 69 -77.79 96.28 -19.77
CA VAL A 69 -77.82 97.76 -19.81
C VAL A 69 -76.91 98.27 -20.93
N GLU A 70 -75.72 97.68 -21.08
CA GLU A 70 -74.76 98.01 -22.14
C GLU A 70 -74.17 96.71 -22.72
N PRO A 71 -74.71 96.19 -23.84
CA PRO A 71 -74.35 94.88 -24.37
C PRO A 71 -72.86 94.72 -24.70
N LEU A 72 -72.26 95.72 -25.36
CA LEU A 72 -70.84 95.70 -25.74
C LEU A 72 -69.87 95.89 -24.56
N ALA A 73 -70.38 96.35 -23.41
CA ALA A 73 -69.59 96.54 -22.19
C ALA A 73 -69.79 95.39 -21.18
N GLY A 74 -70.57 94.36 -21.54
CA GLY A 74 -70.90 93.25 -20.65
C GLY A 74 -71.70 93.66 -19.43
N ALA A 75 -72.38 94.81 -19.46
CA ALA A 75 -73.03 95.39 -18.30
C ALA A 75 -74.46 94.86 -18.12
N VAL A 76 -74.71 94.25 -16.96
CA VAL A 76 -76.00 93.67 -16.57
C VAL A 76 -76.44 94.26 -15.24
N ARG A 77 -77.69 94.74 -15.18
CA ARG A 77 -78.32 95.19 -13.94
C ARG A 77 -79.40 94.20 -13.50
N VAL A 78 -79.25 93.66 -12.31
CA VAL A 78 -80.24 92.76 -11.71
C VAL A 78 -80.74 93.31 -10.38
N LYS A 79 -82.03 93.10 -10.11
CA LYS A 79 -82.62 93.40 -8.80
C LYS A 79 -82.80 92.09 -8.05
N VAL A 80 -82.02 91.89 -7.00
CA VAL A 80 -82.05 90.71 -6.14
C VAL A 80 -82.74 91.08 -4.84
N GLN A 81 -83.73 90.29 -4.43
CA GLN A 81 -84.39 90.46 -3.13
C GLN A 81 -84.18 89.16 -2.34
N PRO A 82 -83.19 89.12 -1.44
CA PRO A 82 -82.98 87.96 -0.59
C PRO A 82 -84.10 87.85 0.44
N ASP A 83 -84.49 86.61 0.73
CA ASP A 83 -85.65 86.29 1.56
C ASP A 83 -85.28 85.60 2.88
N VAL A 84 -84.00 85.24 3.06
CA VAL A 84 -83.42 84.80 4.34
C VAL A 84 -82.11 85.56 4.60
N ALA A 85 -81.75 85.70 5.87
CA ALA A 85 -80.44 86.19 6.23
C ALA A 85 -79.40 85.09 6.06
N GLY A 86 -78.20 85.47 5.61
CA GLY A 86 -77.11 84.55 5.40
C GLY A 86 -76.26 84.90 4.19
N ARG A 87 -75.39 83.97 3.82
CA ARG A 87 -74.49 84.12 2.68
C ARG A 87 -75.11 83.47 1.45
N TYR A 88 -75.31 84.25 0.40
CA TYR A 88 -75.75 83.80 -0.90
C TYR A 88 -74.55 83.71 -1.85
N ALA A 89 -74.38 82.58 -2.53
CA ALA A 89 -73.52 82.49 -3.70
C ALA A 89 -74.27 83.06 -4.92
N LEU A 90 -73.63 83.99 -5.63
CA LEU A 90 -74.20 84.62 -6.82
C LEU A 90 -73.51 84.09 -8.07
N SER A 91 -74.30 83.67 -9.06
CA SER A 91 -73.81 83.33 -10.40
C SER A 91 -74.71 83.94 -11.48
N ALA A 92 -74.11 84.37 -12.59
CA ALA A 92 -74.84 84.80 -13.77
C ALA A 92 -74.71 83.72 -14.85
N ARG A 93 -75.84 83.24 -15.35
CA ARG A 93 -75.92 82.38 -16.53
C ARG A 93 -76.28 83.25 -17.72
N VAL A 94 -75.42 83.25 -18.74
CA VAL A 94 -75.64 83.93 -20.02
C VAL A 94 -76.08 82.87 -21.02
N CYS A 95 -77.27 83.05 -21.56
CA CYS A 95 -77.87 82.17 -22.56
C CYS A 95 -77.84 82.89 -23.92
N THR A 96 -77.24 82.25 -24.92
CA THR A 96 -77.25 82.70 -26.32
C THR A 96 -78.18 81.80 -27.14
N SER A 97 -78.63 82.24 -28.32
CA SER A 97 -79.51 81.43 -29.16
C SER A 97 -78.81 80.22 -29.81
N ASP A 98 -77.47 80.23 -29.87
CA ASP A 98 -76.71 79.39 -30.79
C ASP A 98 -75.61 78.53 -30.11
N THR A 99 -75.35 78.65 -28.79
CA THR A 99 -74.34 77.84 -28.05
C THR A 99 -74.63 77.67 -26.55
N GLU A 100 -73.86 76.75 -25.92
CA GLU A 100 -73.93 76.34 -24.50
C GLU A 100 -73.98 77.52 -23.50
N ASP A 101 -74.81 77.36 -22.47
CA ASP A 101 -74.96 78.35 -21.41
C ASP A 101 -73.69 78.55 -20.61
N VAL A 102 -73.15 79.77 -20.63
CA VAL A 102 -71.94 80.12 -19.87
C VAL A 102 -72.34 80.63 -18.48
N THR A 103 -71.79 80.02 -17.44
CA THR A 103 -72.02 80.43 -16.05
C THR A 103 -70.81 81.19 -15.51
N PHE A 104 -71.03 82.42 -15.10
CA PHE A 104 -70.05 83.29 -14.43
C PHE A 104 -70.28 83.26 -12.93
N PHE A 105 -69.23 83.01 -12.15
CA PHE A 105 -69.29 83.16 -10.70
C PHE A 105 -69.07 84.63 -10.32
N LEU A 106 -70.06 85.23 -9.67
CA LEU A 106 -70.08 86.66 -9.34
C LEU A 106 -69.60 86.94 -7.91
N GLY A 107 -69.29 85.90 -7.13
CA GLY A 107 -68.90 86.02 -5.74
C GLY A 107 -70.02 85.66 -4.76
N ALA A 108 -69.93 86.18 -3.54
CA ALA A 108 -70.90 85.94 -2.49
C ALA A 108 -71.49 87.26 -1.98
N MET A 109 -72.80 87.28 -1.77
CA MET A 109 -73.52 88.37 -1.12
C MET A 109 -73.84 87.95 0.31
N SER A 110 -73.53 88.79 1.29
CA SER A 110 -73.86 88.53 2.70
C SER A 110 -75.04 89.40 3.09
N VAL A 111 -76.16 88.78 3.40
CA VAL A 111 -77.41 89.43 3.77
C VAL A 111 -77.56 89.29 5.28
N ALA A 112 -77.70 90.40 5.97
CA ALA A 112 -77.96 90.37 7.40
C ALA A 112 -79.46 90.46 7.65
N ALA A 113 -79.97 89.66 8.59
CA ALA A 113 -81.25 89.98 9.22
C ALA A 113 -81.03 91.31 9.93
N GLU A 114 -81.94 92.26 9.73
CA GLU A 114 -81.99 93.42 10.62
C GLU A 114 -82.39 92.91 11.99
N ASP A 115 -81.46 93.01 12.94
CA ASP A 115 -81.82 92.89 14.34
C ASP A 115 -82.64 94.15 14.68
N PRO A 116 -83.94 94.01 15.02
CA PRO A 116 -84.79 95.17 15.27
C PRO A 116 -84.28 96.03 16.43
N ASP A 117 -83.45 95.49 17.32
CA ASP A 117 -82.91 96.18 18.49
C ASP A 117 -81.51 96.79 18.24
N ALA A 118 -80.69 96.21 17.35
CA ALA A 118 -79.30 96.64 17.10
C ALA A 118 -79.06 97.32 15.75
N GLY A 119 -80.02 97.18 14.82
CA GLY A 119 -79.93 97.68 13.45
C GLY A 119 -78.85 96.98 12.60
N PRO A 120 -78.68 97.39 11.34
CA PRO A 120 -77.82 96.72 10.36
C PRO A 120 -76.35 96.63 10.78
N ALA A 121 -75.85 97.61 11.54
CA ALA A 121 -74.47 97.63 12.03
C ALA A 121 -74.18 96.61 13.16
N GLY A 122 -75.21 96.15 13.88
CA GLY A 122 -75.09 95.09 14.88
C GLY A 122 -74.87 93.72 14.23
N SER A 123 -75.70 93.40 13.24
CA SER A 123 -75.63 92.13 12.51
C SER A 123 -74.32 91.95 11.73
N ILE A 124 -73.78 93.04 11.15
CA ILE A 124 -72.47 93.03 10.49
C ILE A 124 -71.35 92.67 11.48
N ARG A 125 -71.40 93.25 12.69
CA ARG A 125 -70.41 92.96 13.73
C ARG A 125 -70.48 91.50 14.18
N SER A 126 -71.69 90.95 14.33
CA SER A 126 -71.88 89.53 14.66
C SER A 126 -71.27 88.59 13.61
N LEU A 127 -71.60 88.79 12.33
CA LEU A 127 -71.06 87.97 11.25
C LEU A 127 -69.54 88.09 11.12
N THR A 128 -69.00 89.30 11.30
CA THR A 128 -67.55 89.52 11.29
C THR A 128 -66.86 88.72 12.39
N GLN A 129 -67.45 88.67 13.59
CA GLN A 129 -66.90 87.89 14.70
C GLN A 129 -66.94 86.39 14.43
N GLU A 130 -68.07 85.87 13.91
CA GLU A 130 -68.16 84.45 13.52
C GLU A 130 -67.10 84.06 12.48
N MET A 131 -66.81 84.94 11.54
CA MET A 131 -65.75 84.71 10.53
C MET A 131 -64.34 84.73 11.14
N ILE A 132 -64.08 85.60 12.12
CA ILE A 132 -62.81 85.62 12.86
C ILE A 132 -62.64 84.32 13.64
N ASP A 133 -63.68 83.87 14.33
CA ASP A 133 -63.64 82.64 15.12
C ASP A 133 -63.47 81.39 14.24
N ALA A 134 -64.17 81.32 13.11
CA ALA A 134 -64.02 80.25 12.13
C ALA A 134 -62.60 80.21 11.53
N LYS A 135 -61.99 81.38 11.26
CA LYS A 135 -60.60 81.46 10.81
C LYS A 135 -59.63 80.94 11.87
N ALA A 136 -59.81 81.32 13.13
CA ALA A 136 -58.96 80.85 14.23
C ALA A 136 -59.04 79.32 14.39
N GLN A 137 -60.24 78.74 14.31
CA GLN A 137 -60.42 77.28 14.32
C GLN A 137 -59.73 76.60 13.14
N ALA A 138 -59.84 77.17 11.93
CA ALA A 138 -59.16 76.62 10.75
C ALA A 138 -57.62 76.66 10.90
N THR A 139 -57.07 77.75 11.43
CA THR A 139 -55.62 77.85 11.71
C THR A 139 -55.16 76.81 12.72
N SER A 140 -55.88 76.64 13.84
CA SER A 140 -55.57 75.61 14.84
C SER A 140 -55.66 74.19 14.27
N GLY A 141 -56.64 73.93 13.39
CA GLY A 141 -56.77 72.66 12.67
C GLY A 141 -55.57 72.39 11.75
N ILE A 142 -55.10 73.40 11.01
CA ILE A 142 -53.92 73.30 10.14
C ILE A 142 -52.66 73.00 10.95
N GLU A 143 -52.45 73.67 12.09
CA GLU A 143 -51.30 73.42 12.97
C GLU A 143 -51.32 71.98 13.51
N THR A 144 -52.48 71.49 13.93
CA THR A 144 -52.66 70.11 14.41
C THR A 144 -52.35 69.09 13.29
N LEU A 145 -52.85 69.34 12.08
CA LEU A 145 -52.58 68.50 10.91
C LEU A 145 -51.09 68.49 10.56
N SER A 146 -50.42 69.64 10.62
CA SER A 146 -48.97 69.73 10.39
C SER A 146 -48.20 68.88 11.39
N GLY A 147 -48.54 68.95 12.68
CA GLY A 147 -47.91 68.13 13.72
C GLY A 147 -48.11 66.62 13.49
N LEU A 148 -49.29 66.20 13.04
CA LEU A 148 -49.56 64.80 12.70
C LEU A 148 -48.74 64.32 11.48
N ILE A 149 -48.53 65.18 10.48
CA ILE A 149 -47.69 64.89 9.31
C ILE A 149 -46.24 64.68 9.74
N ASP A 150 -45.70 65.54 10.61
CA ASP A 150 -44.33 65.41 11.13
C ASP A 150 -44.15 64.11 11.93
N MET A 151 -45.12 63.79 12.80
CA MET A 151 -45.12 62.53 13.55
C MET A 151 -45.16 61.30 12.63
N THR A 152 -45.98 61.33 11.58
CA THR A 152 -46.10 60.23 10.62
C THR A 152 -44.79 60.05 9.83
N THR A 153 -44.13 61.15 9.47
CA THR A 153 -42.83 61.13 8.80
C THR A 153 -41.76 60.53 9.71
N ALA A 154 -41.71 60.94 10.98
CA ALA A 154 -40.77 60.41 11.95
C ALA A 154 -40.97 58.90 12.21
N ALA A 155 -42.23 58.46 12.30
CA ALA A 155 -42.59 57.05 12.45
C ALA A 155 -42.16 56.22 11.21
N THR A 156 -42.41 56.74 10.01
CA THR A 156 -42.01 56.09 8.75
C THR A 156 -40.49 55.94 8.64
N ASN A 157 -39.75 57.00 8.97
CA ASN A 157 -38.28 56.96 8.97
C ASN A 157 -37.74 55.94 9.98
N SER A 158 -38.36 55.85 11.16
CA SER A 158 -38.00 54.88 12.19
C SER A 158 -38.30 53.43 11.74
N ALA A 159 -39.44 53.20 11.10
CA ALA A 159 -39.79 51.90 10.52
C ALA A 159 -38.82 51.47 9.42
N ASN A 160 -38.43 52.40 8.54
CA ASN A 160 -37.46 52.14 7.48
C ASN A 160 -36.07 51.79 8.06
N ALA A 161 -35.62 52.52 9.10
CA ALA A 161 -34.38 52.22 9.79
C ALA A 161 -34.40 50.81 10.45
N ALA A 162 -35.51 50.47 11.11
CA ALA A 162 -35.68 49.14 11.71
C ALA A 162 -35.67 48.03 10.66
N SER A 163 -36.29 48.25 9.50
CA SER A 163 -36.30 47.31 8.37
C SER A 163 -34.89 47.09 7.78
N SER A 164 -34.11 48.17 7.64
CA SER A 164 -32.70 48.08 7.20
C SER A 164 -31.86 47.25 8.17
N LEU A 165 -31.96 47.53 9.48
CA LEU A 165 -31.26 46.78 10.52
C LEU A 165 -31.67 45.29 10.55
N ALA A 166 -32.95 44.99 10.35
CA ALA A 166 -33.43 43.61 10.27
C ALA A 166 -32.82 42.87 9.06
N THR A 167 -32.70 43.56 7.92
CA THR A 167 -32.07 43.00 6.71
C THR A 167 -30.59 42.75 6.91
N GLU A 168 -29.88 43.70 7.52
CA GLU A 168 -28.46 43.55 7.87
C GLU A 168 -28.23 42.38 8.84
N ALA A 169 -29.06 42.26 9.88
CA ALA A 169 -29.00 41.15 10.83
C ALA A 169 -29.27 39.80 10.15
N ALA A 170 -30.25 39.72 9.24
CA ALA A 170 -30.53 38.52 8.47
C ALA A 170 -29.34 38.12 7.56
N ASN A 171 -28.71 39.10 6.91
CA ASN A 171 -27.53 38.86 6.08
C ASN A 171 -26.33 38.37 6.91
N ALA A 172 -26.11 38.96 8.09
CA ALA A 172 -25.06 38.51 9.02
C ALA A 172 -25.30 37.08 9.51
N ALA A 173 -26.55 36.74 9.85
CA ALA A 173 -26.93 35.38 10.25
C ALA A 173 -26.71 34.37 9.11
N ASN A 174 -27.05 34.74 7.87
CA ASN A 174 -26.83 33.89 6.70
C ASN A 174 -25.34 33.67 6.41
N ALA A 175 -24.51 34.72 6.54
CA ALA A 175 -23.06 34.60 6.43
C ALA A 175 -22.46 33.68 7.50
N ALA A 176 -22.92 33.80 8.76
CA ALA A 176 -22.49 32.92 9.84
C ALA A 176 -22.89 31.45 9.61
N ALA A 177 -24.10 31.20 9.10
CA ALA A 177 -24.55 29.85 8.75
C ALA A 177 -23.71 29.23 7.62
N ASN A 178 -23.37 30.01 6.59
CA ASN A 178 -22.50 29.55 5.50
C ASN A 178 -21.09 29.20 6.01
N ALA A 179 -20.50 30.04 6.85
CA ALA A 179 -19.19 29.78 7.46
C ALA A 179 -19.21 28.51 8.33
N ALA A 180 -20.30 28.27 9.08
CA ALA A 180 -20.47 27.04 9.85
C ALA A 180 -20.54 25.79 8.95
N ASN A 181 -21.25 25.87 7.83
CA ASN A 181 -21.32 24.79 6.83
C ASN A 181 -19.95 24.50 6.19
N GLU A 182 -19.19 25.53 5.83
CA GLU A 182 -17.83 25.37 5.31
C GLU A 182 -16.90 24.72 6.34
N GLY A 183 -17.02 25.11 7.62
CA GLY A 183 -16.31 24.48 8.73
C GLY A 183 -16.66 23.00 8.88
N ALA A 184 -17.94 22.64 8.81
CA ALA A 184 -18.41 21.26 8.88
C ALA A 184 -17.89 20.42 7.69
N ASN A 185 -17.92 20.96 6.47
CA ASN A 185 -17.37 20.30 5.29
C ASN A 185 -15.86 20.06 5.42
N THR A 186 -15.11 21.04 5.95
CA THR A 186 -13.68 20.90 6.23
C THR A 186 -13.41 19.81 7.27
N ALA A 187 -14.23 19.73 8.32
CA ALA A 187 -14.12 18.70 9.35
C ALA A 187 -14.40 17.29 8.78
N ASN A 188 -15.44 17.15 7.95
CA ASN A 188 -15.75 15.90 7.26
C ASN A 188 -14.62 15.45 6.33
N ALA A 189 -14.01 16.37 5.57
CA ALA A 189 -12.87 16.07 4.73
C ALA A 189 -11.66 15.57 5.55
N LYS A 190 -11.37 16.21 6.69
CA LYS A 190 -10.32 15.75 7.62
C LYS A 190 -10.61 14.37 8.21
N ALA A 191 -11.87 14.08 8.56
CA ALA A 191 -12.26 12.77 9.04
C ALA A 191 -12.07 11.67 7.97
N ALA A 192 -12.43 11.95 6.72
CA ALA A 192 -12.19 11.02 5.61
C ALA A 192 -10.70 10.75 5.36
N LEU A 193 -9.85 11.79 5.45
CA LEU A 193 -8.39 11.63 5.37
C LEU A 193 -7.83 10.80 6.53
N ALA A 194 -8.33 11.02 7.74
CA ALA A 194 -7.92 10.24 8.92
C ALA A 194 -8.30 8.76 8.76
N GLN A 195 -9.50 8.46 8.24
CA GLN A 195 -9.93 7.10 7.96
C GLN A 195 -9.04 6.43 6.91
N SER A 196 -8.75 7.12 5.79
CA SER A 196 -7.86 6.60 4.74
C SER A 196 -6.44 6.32 5.26
N ALA A 197 -5.92 7.17 6.15
CA ALA A 197 -4.64 6.95 6.81
C ALA A 197 -4.67 5.71 7.74
N ALA A 198 -5.76 5.51 8.48
CA ALA A 198 -5.95 4.33 9.32
C ALA A 198 -6.02 3.04 8.50
N ASP A 199 -6.76 3.04 7.38
CA ASP A 199 -6.86 1.89 6.48
C ASP A 199 -5.50 1.54 5.84
N SER A 200 -4.72 2.56 5.48
CA SER A 200 -3.35 2.40 4.98
C SER A 200 -2.42 1.80 6.02
N ALA A 201 -2.50 2.28 7.28
CA ALA A 201 -1.72 1.74 8.39
C ALA A 201 -2.09 0.27 8.68
N ASN A 202 -3.38 -0.07 8.64
CA ASN A 202 -3.86 -1.44 8.82
C ASN A 202 -3.36 -2.37 7.70
N THR A 203 -3.37 -1.89 6.46
CA THR A 203 -2.80 -2.60 5.31
C THR A 203 -1.32 -2.88 5.51
N ALA A 204 -0.54 -1.86 5.90
CA ALA A 204 0.88 -2.00 6.18
C ALA A 204 1.16 -2.99 7.33
N ALA A 205 0.36 -2.97 8.39
CA ALA A 205 0.47 -3.91 9.50
C ALA A 205 0.20 -5.36 9.06
N ASN A 206 -0.83 -5.58 8.24
CA ASN A 206 -1.13 -6.91 7.69
C ASN A 206 -0.01 -7.42 6.76
N THR A 207 0.56 -6.53 5.92
CA THR A 207 1.72 -6.88 5.08
C THR A 207 2.94 -7.25 5.92
N ALA A 208 3.21 -6.49 6.99
CA ALA A 208 4.32 -6.79 7.90
C ALA A 208 4.13 -8.15 8.60
N ALA A 209 2.92 -8.44 9.09
CA ALA A 209 2.60 -9.72 9.70
C ALA A 209 2.79 -10.89 8.71
N ALA A 210 2.34 -10.75 7.47
CA ALA A 210 2.55 -11.75 6.41
C ALA A 210 4.05 -11.96 6.10
N ALA A 211 4.84 -10.89 6.07
CA ALA A 211 6.29 -10.98 5.87
C ALA A 211 6.98 -11.71 7.03
N THR A 212 6.57 -11.45 8.29
CA THR A 212 7.07 -12.18 9.45
C THR A 212 6.74 -13.67 9.38
N GLN A 213 5.53 -14.03 8.96
CA GLN A 213 5.15 -15.43 8.78
C GLN A 213 6.00 -16.11 7.70
N ALA A 214 6.21 -15.44 6.55
CA ALA A 214 7.05 -15.96 5.47
C ALA A 214 8.50 -16.19 5.91
N LEU A 215 9.06 -15.30 6.75
CA LEU A 215 10.39 -15.52 7.35
C LEU A 215 10.41 -16.75 8.26
N GLY A 216 9.36 -16.96 9.07
CA GLY A 216 9.23 -18.17 9.90
C GLY A 216 9.16 -19.46 9.06
N ASP A 217 8.44 -19.43 7.93
CA ASP A 217 8.37 -20.56 7.00
C ASP A 217 9.73 -20.85 6.34
N ILE A 218 10.49 -19.81 6.01
CA ILE A 218 11.88 -19.94 5.50
C ILE A 218 12.78 -20.56 6.56
N ASP A 219 12.73 -20.09 7.81
CA ASP A 219 13.53 -20.65 8.91
C ASP A 219 13.22 -22.13 9.12
N ALA A 220 11.93 -22.51 9.09
CA ALA A 220 11.51 -23.91 9.18
C ALA A 220 12.03 -24.75 8.00
N LEU A 221 11.97 -24.22 6.77
CA LEU A 221 12.51 -24.88 5.58
C LEU A 221 14.02 -25.07 5.68
N VAL A 222 14.77 -24.04 6.10
CA VAL A 222 16.21 -24.09 6.28
C VAL A 222 16.57 -25.14 7.35
N ALA A 223 15.88 -25.14 8.49
CA ALA A 223 16.08 -26.15 9.52
C ALA A 223 15.85 -27.58 8.99
N GLY A 224 14.78 -27.80 8.21
CA GLY A 224 14.51 -29.08 7.54
C GLY A 224 15.63 -29.50 6.57
N ARG A 225 16.10 -28.58 5.73
CA ARG A 225 17.20 -28.84 4.79
C ARG A 225 18.53 -29.15 5.49
N VAL A 226 18.82 -28.49 6.60
CA VAL A 226 20.00 -28.79 7.41
C VAL A 226 19.90 -30.19 8.01
N GLN A 227 18.72 -30.60 8.48
CA GLN A 227 18.51 -31.95 9.01
C GLN A 227 18.65 -33.03 7.93
N GLU A 228 18.10 -32.80 6.73
CA GLU A 228 18.29 -33.67 5.56
C GLU A 228 19.77 -33.80 5.19
N ALA A 229 20.50 -32.67 5.12
CA ALA A 229 21.93 -32.65 4.81
C ALA A 229 22.76 -33.41 5.85
N ASN A 230 22.48 -33.22 7.14
CA ASN A 230 23.15 -33.96 8.22
C ASN A 230 22.88 -35.47 8.11
N THR A 231 21.64 -35.86 7.81
CA THR A 231 21.29 -37.27 7.61
C THR A 231 22.05 -37.87 6.42
N ALA A 232 22.13 -37.14 5.30
CA ALA A 232 22.90 -37.56 4.13
C ALA A 232 24.40 -37.70 4.44
N ALA A 233 24.97 -36.76 5.21
CA ALA A 233 26.36 -36.81 5.64
C ALA A 233 26.64 -38.03 6.55
N SER A 234 25.77 -38.31 7.52
CA SER A 234 25.88 -39.51 8.36
C SER A 234 25.77 -40.81 7.57
N ASN A 235 24.88 -40.87 6.58
CA ASN A 235 24.75 -42.03 5.69
C ASN A 235 26.00 -42.22 4.81
N ALA A 236 26.58 -41.13 4.30
CA ALA A 236 27.82 -41.17 3.52
C ALA A 236 28.99 -41.68 4.38
N ALA A 237 29.14 -41.16 5.60
CA ALA A 237 30.16 -41.62 6.55
C ALA A 237 30.00 -43.11 6.88
N SER A 238 28.77 -43.56 7.12
CA SER A 238 28.47 -44.98 7.38
C SER A 238 28.79 -45.87 6.18
N SER A 239 28.54 -45.36 4.96
CA SER A 239 28.85 -46.07 3.72
C SER A 239 30.36 -46.16 3.48
N GLU A 240 31.12 -45.11 3.82
CA GLU A 240 32.58 -45.11 3.78
C GLU A 240 33.15 -46.13 4.77
N GLU A 241 32.65 -46.17 6.00
CA GLU A 241 33.07 -47.13 7.02
C GLU A 241 32.77 -48.59 6.60
N GLN A 242 31.61 -48.85 5.97
CA GLN A 242 31.30 -50.15 5.37
C GLN A 242 32.24 -50.50 4.21
N ALA A 243 32.57 -49.54 3.35
CA ALA A 243 33.49 -49.75 2.23
C ALA A 243 34.91 -50.08 2.74
N THR A 244 35.41 -49.34 3.73
CA THR A 244 36.69 -49.62 4.40
C THR A 244 36.68 -50.99 5.06
N SER A 245 35.62 -51.33 5.79
CA SER A 245 35.48 -52.65 6.43
C SER A 245 35.47 -53.78 5.41
N SER A 246 34.78 -53.60 4.28
CA SER A 246 34.73 -54.56 3.17
C SER A 246 36.10 -54.71 2.50
N ALA A 247 36.82 -53.60 2.28
CA ALA A 247 38.17 -53.62 1.74
C ALA A 247 39.15 -54.34 2.67
N ASN A 248 39.05 -54.12 3.99
CA ASN A 248 39.85 -54.83 4.99
C ASN A 248 39.53 -56.32 5.02
N ALA A 249 38.24 -56.71 4.93
CA ALA A 249 37.84 -58.11 4.85
C ALA A 249 38.36 -58.79 3.57
N ALA A 250 38.35 -58.09 2.44
CA ALA A 250 38.92 -58.57 1.18
C ALA A 250 40.44 -58.73 1.27
N ALA A 251 41.14 -57.75 1.84
CA ALA A 251 42.59 -57.82 2.06
C ALA A 251 42.97 -58.98 3.00
N ALA A 252 42.22 -59.18 4.08
CA ALA A 252 42.40 -60.31 4.99
C ALA A 252 42.17 -61.65 4.27
N SER A 253 41.12 -61.75 3.46
CA SER A 253 40.83 -62.94 2.65
C SER A 253 41.95 -63.24 1.64
N GLN A 254 42.48 -62.20 0.99
CA GLN A 254 43.61 -62.31 0.09
C GLN A 254 44.88 -62.77 0.82
N GLN A 255 45.13 -62.22 2.01
CA GLN A 255 46.26 -62.65 2.85
C GLN A 255 46.13 -64.12 3.27
N SER A 256 44.94 -64.57 3.66
CA SER A 256 44.68 -65.99 3.96
C SER A 256 44.87 -66.89 2.73
N ALA A 257 44.48 -66.43 1.54
CA ALA A 257 44.72 -67.15 0.28
C ALA A 257 46.21 -67.27 -0.03
N THR A 258 46.98 -66.19 0.12
CA THR A 258 48.45 -66.20 -0.04
C THR A 258 49.10 -67.17 0.95
N GLN A 259 48.74 -67.09 2.24
CA GLN A 259 49.25 -68.02 3.25
C GLN A 259 48.94 -69.49 2.93
N SER A 260 47.75 -69.75 2.39
CA SER A 260 47.36 -71.11 1.95
C SER A 260 48.19 -71.57 0.75
N ALA A 261 48.46 -70.69 -0.22
CA ALA A 261 49.30 -70.98 -1.36
C ALA A 261 50.78 -71.22 -0.96
N ASP A 262 51.29 -70.43 -0.02
CA ASP A 262 52.63 -70.61 0.54
C ASP A 262 52.73 -71.94 1.30
N ALA A 263 51.72 -72.29 2.10
CA ALA A 263 51.65 -73.58 2.79
C ALA A 263 51.60 -74.77 1.81
N ALA A 264 50.84 -74.64 0.71
CA ALA A 264 50.81 -75.64 -0.35
C ALA A 264 52.18 -75.80 -1.04
N SER A 265 52.85 -74.68 -1.33
CA SER A 265 54.20 -74.67 -1.93
C SER A 265 55.25 -75.28 -0.99
N ALA A 266 55.19 -74.96 0.30
CA ALA A 266 56.02 -75.56 1.33
C ALA A 266 55.77 -77.08 1.44
N SER A 267 54.51 -77.51 1.39
CA SER A 267 54.14 -78.94 1.38
C SER A 267 54.69 -79.67 0.14
N GLN A 268 54.64 -79.05 -1.05
CA GLN A 268 55.22 -79.62 -2.27
C GLN A 268 56.74 -79.74 -2.15
N THR A 269 57.39 -78.73 -1.59
CA THR A 269 58.84 -78.72 -1.36
C THR A 269 59.24 -79.84 -0.38
N ALA A 270 58.49 -80.01 0.71
CA ALA A 270 58.69 -81.10 1.65
C ALA A 270 58.51 -82.48 0.99
N ALA A 271 57.48 -82.65 0.15
CA ALA A 271 57.26 -83.89 -0.61
C ALA A 271 58.41 -84.18 -1.59
N ALA A 272 58.92 -83.16 -2.30
CA ALA A 272 60.06 -83.29 -3.20
C ALA A 272 61.35 -83.65 -2.43
N ALA A 273 61.57 -83.05 -1.25
CA ALA A 273 62.69 -83.41 -0.37
C ALA A 273 62.58 -84.87 0.11
N SER A 274 61.40 -85.33 0.54
CA SER A 274 61.18 -86.74 0.91
C SER A 274 61.42 -87.70 -0.26
N ALA A 275 60.98 -87.34 -1.48
CA ALA A 275 61.25 -88.13 -2.68
C ALA A 275 62.75 -88.19 -3.00
N ALA A 276 63.48 -87.08 -2.85
CA ALA A 276 64.94 -87.05 -3.03
C ALA A 276 65.68 -87.92 -2.01
N VAL A 277 65.25 -87.91 -0.73
CA VAL A 277 65.78 -88.80 0.31
C VAL A 277 65.49 -90.27 -0.01
N ALA A 278 64.29 -90.59 -0.49
CA ALA A 278 63.94 -91.94 -0.92
C ALA A 278 64.80 -92.41 -2.10
N LEU A 279 65.02 -91.55 -3.10
CA LEU A 279 65.90 -91.83 -4.24
C LEU A 279 67.36 -92.00 -3.80
N ALA A 280 67.87 -91.15 -2.92
CA ALA A 280 69.22 -91.28 -2.36
C ALA A 280 69.39 -92.61 -1.59
N SER A 281 68.36 -93.03 -0.84
CA SER A 281 68.35 -94.32 -0.14
C SER A 281 68.35 -95.50 -1.12
N GLN A 282 67.61 -95.40 -2.24
CA GLN A 282 67.59 -96.41 -3.28
C GLN A 282 68.94 -96.52 -4.02
N ASN A 283 69.59 -95.39 -4.32
CA ASN A 283 70.93 -95.36 -4.89
C ASN A 283 71.98 -95.95 -3.93
N ALA A 284 71.87 -95.67 -2.62
CA ALA A 284 72.72 -96.28 -1.61
C ALA A 284 72.53 -97.80 -1.55
N ALA A 285 71.29 -98.30 -1.65
CA ALA A 285 70.99 -99.72 -1.74
C ALA A 285 71.58 -100.37 -3.00
N GLN A 286 71.42 -99.77 -4.18
CA GLN A 286 72.03 -100.26 -5.43
C GLN A 286 73.55 -100.27 -5.38
N THR A 287 74.15 -99.24 -4.77
CA THR A 287 75.61 -99.20 -4.57
C THR A 287 76.04 -100.35 -3.66
N ALA A 288 75.32 -100.60 -2.56
CA ALA A 288 75.58 -101.72 -1.66
C ALA A 288 75.41 -103.09 -2.37
N GLU A 289 74.37 -103.27 -3.20
CA GLU A 289 74.19 -104.46 -4.04
C GLU A 289 75.35 -104.65 -5.02
N SER A 290 75.77 -103.58 -5.69
CA SER A 290 76.89 -103.60 -6.64
C SER A 290 78.22 -103.92 -5.95
N SER A 291 78.46 -103.35 -4.77
CA SER A 291 79.62 -103.69 -3.93
C SER A 291 79.58 -105.14 -3.47
N ALA A 292 78.42 -105.65 -3.05
CA ALA A 292 78.25 -107.05 -2.69
C ALA A 292 78.51 -107.99 -3.88
N ALA A 293 78.02 -107.64 -5.07
CA ALA A 293 78.26 -108.39 -6.31
C ALA A 293 79.74 -108.34 -6.73
N ALA A 294 80.42 -107.20 -6.59
CA ALA A 294 81.84 -107.06 -6.84
C ALA A 294 82.67 -107.90 -5.85
N SER A 295 82.31 -107.90 -4.55
CA SER A 295 82.93 -108.76 -3.55
C SER A 295 82.71 -110.24 -3.83
N ALA A 296 81.51 -110.64 -4.28
CA ALA A 296 81.21 -112.02 -4.68
C ALA A 296 82.02 -112.44 -5.93
N SER A 297 82.16 -111.53 -6.91
CA SER A 297 82.98 -111.76 -8.11
C SER A 297 84.47 -111.87 -7.78
N ALA A 298 84.96 -111.05 -6.85
CA ALA A 298 86.32 -111.16 -6.32
C ALA A 298 86.55 -112.49 -5.59
N ALA A 299 85.58 -112.94 -4.79
CA ALA A 299 85.64 -114.25 -4.12
C ALA A 299 85.64 -115.42 -5.14
N ALA A 300 84.85 -115.35 -6.21
CA ALA A 300 84.87 -116.31 -7.30
C ALA A 300 86.20 -116.29 -8.09
N GLY A 301 86.77 -115.11 -8.30
CA GLY A 301 88.11 -114.93 -8.88
C GLY A 301 89.20 -115.57 -8.01
N SER A 302 89.17 -115.35 -6.69
CA SER A 302 90.06 -116.01 -5.74
C SER A 302 89.89 -117.54 -5.75
N ALA A 303 88.66 -118.06 -5.85
CA ALA A 303 88.41 -119.50 -5.96
C ALA A 303 88.95 -120.07 -7.28
N THR A 304 88.86 -119.33 -8.38
CA THR A 304 89.41 -119.72 -9.69
C THR A 304 90.93 -119.74 -9.66
N ASN A 305 91.56 -118.72 -9.08
CA ASN A 305 93.01 -118.69 -8.88
C ASN A 305 93.48 -119.86 -7.99
N ALA A 306 92.74 -120.20 -6.94
CA ALA A 306 93.03 -121.36 -6.11
C ALA A 306 92.91 -122.68 -6.88
N ALA A 307 91.92 -122.82 -7.76
CA ALA A 307 91.77 -123.98 -8.63
C ALA A 307 92.89 -124.07 -9.69
N GLN A 308 93.33 -122.93 -10.23
CA GLN A 308 94.42 -122.86 -11.20
C GLN A 308 95.77 -123.22 -10.55
N SER A 309 96.05 -122.71 -9.35
CA SER A 309 97.21 -123.14 -8.55
C SER A 309 97.17 -124.63 -8.22
N ALA A 310 95.98 -125.22 -7.99
CA ALA A 310 95.84 -126.66 -7.80
C ALA A 310 96.12 -127.47 -9.08
N GLN A 311 95.74 -126.95 -10.26
CA GLN A 311 96.08 -127.55 -11.55
C GLN A 311 97.58 -127.47 -11.86
N GLU A 312 98.21 -126.33 -11.57
CA GLU A 312 99.67 -126.15 -11.70
C GLU A 312 100.45 -127.10 -10.77
N ALA A 313 99.94 -127.33 -9.56
CA ALA A 313 100.49 -128.34 -8.65
C ALA A 313 100.31 -129.77 -9.18
N ALA A 314 99.16 -130.10 -9.78
CA ALA A 314 98.91 -131.40 -10.40
C ALA A 314 99.77 -131.66 -11.64
N ALA A 315 100.01 -130.63 -12.47
CA ALA A 315 100.90 -130.71 -13.63
C ALA A 315 102.37 -130.92 -13.20
N SER A 316 102.82 -130.27 -12.12
CA SER A 316 104.14 -130.53 -11.52
C SER A 316 104.28 -131.96 -10.99
N ALA A 317 103.22 -132.52 -10.40
CA ALA A 317 103.23 -133.90 -9.89
C ALA A 317 103.26 -134.94 -11.03
N ALA A 318 102.56 -134.70 -12.14
CA ALA A 318 102.57 -135.58 -13.31
C ALA A 318 103.94 -135.58 -14.03
N ASN A 319 104.60 -134.43 -14.08
CA ASN A 319 105.92 -134.33 -14.71
C ASN A 319 107.01 -135.03 -13.89
N ALA A 320 106.89 -135.07 -12.55
CA ALA A 320 107.79 -135.80 -11.68
C ALA A 320 107.62 -137.35 -11.78
N ALA A 321 106.43 -137.84 -12.09
CA ALA A 321 106.14 -139.28 -12.17
C ALA A 321 106.69 -139.96 -13.44
N ASN A 322 106.86 -139.23 -14.54
CA ASN A 322 107.37 -139.80 -15.79
C ASN A 322 108.89 -140.08 -15.80
N VAL A 323 109.67 -139.46 -14.91
CA VAL A 323 111.14 -139.54 -14.94
C VAL A 323 111.70 -140.82 -14.27
N VAL A 324 110.90 -141.57 -13.50
CA VAL A 324 111.43 -142.66 -12.65
C VAL A 324 111.23 -144.08 -13.22
N SER A 325 110.44 -144.28 -14.28
CA SER A 325 110.03 -145.65 -14.68
C SER A 325 110.74 -146.29 -15.90
N ALA A 326 111.70 -145.65 -16.56
CA ALA A 326 112.39 -146.27 -17.70
C ALA A 326 113.89 -145.94 -17.76
N GLY A 327 114.71 -146.87 -17.26
CA GLY A 327 116.17 -146.86 -17.38
C GLY A 327 116.65 -147.09 -18.81
N ASN A 328 116.76 -145.98 -19.56
CA ASN A 328 117.64 -145.84 -20.72
C ASN A 328 118.47 -144.57 -20.55
N ALA A 329 119.74 -144.65 -20.93
CA ALA A 329 120.71 -143.57 -20.87
C ALA A 329 120.21 -142.29 -21.55
N ILE A 330 120.27 -141.18 -20.83
CA ILE A 330 120.43 -139.86 -21.43
C ILE A 330 121.61 -139.19 -20.73
N ASP A 331 122.70 -139.14 -21.48
CA ASP A 331 123.75 -138.15 -21.41
C ASP A 331 123.13 -136.78 -21.70
N ILE A 332 123.05 -135.90 -20.69
CA ILE A 332 122.94 -134.46 -20.89
C ILE A 332 124.04 -133.81 -20.06
N THR A 333 124.97 -133.25 -20.81
CA THR A 333 125.92 -132.22 -20.43
C THR A 333 125.16 -130.89 -20.23
N ASP A 334 125.62 -130.05 -19.30
CA ASP A 334 125.03 -128.76 -18.85
C ASP A 334 123.78 -128.90 -17.96
N GLY A 335 123.53 -128.12 -16.91
CA GLY A 335 124.24 -127.04 -16.23
C GLY A 335 123.44 -126.70 -14.97
N ALA A 336 124.12 -126.62 -13.82
CA ALA A 336 123.63 -126.07 -12.54
C ALA A 336 122.25 -126.60 -12.02
N GLY A 337 122.28 -127.71 -11.29
CA GLY A 337 121.16 -128.16 -10.47
C GLY A 337 121.62 -128.86 -9.19
N GLY A 338 121.49 -128.19 -8.04
CA GLY A 338 121.55 -128.79 -6.71
C GLY A 338 120.16 -128.76 -6.07
N ALA A 339 119.63 -129.94 -5.74
CA ALA A 339 118.33 -130.15 -5.11
C ALA A 339 118.39 -130.12 -3.57
N ARG A 340 117.33 -129.63 -2.92
CA ARG A 340 116.91 -130.01 -1.55
C ARG A 340 115.41 -129.69 -1.33
N VAL A 341 114.60 -130.73 -1.10
CA VAL A 341 113.29 -130.66 -0.42
C VAL A 341 113.16 -131.87 0.51
N ILE A 342 113.24 -131.63 1.83
CA ILE A 342 112.71 -132.37 3.01
C ILE A 342 112.89 -131.32 4.13
N GLY A 343 111.95 -130.86 4.95
CA GLY A 343 110.72 -131.39 5.53
C GLY A 343 110.69 -130.88 6.99
N VAL A 344 109.49 -130.80 7.59
CA VAL A 344 109.24 -130.71 9.04
C VAL A 344 109.32 -129.30 9.69
N MET A 345 108.16 -128.72 10.03
CA MET A 345 107.98 -127.75 11.13
C MET A 345 108.52 -128.33 12.46
N PRO A 346 109.14 -127.57 13.40
CA PRO A 346 108.37 -126.67 14.28
C PRO A 346 109.11 -125.45 14.90
N SER A 347 108.28 -124.51 15.41
CA SER A 347 108.42 -123.66 16.61
C SER A 347 109.57 -122.64 16.81
N ALA A 348 109.15 -121.36 16.82
CA ALA A 348 109.19 -120.40 17.94
C ALA A 348 110.36 -119.39 18.15
N LEU A 349 109.92 -118.21 18.61
CA LEU A 349 110.57 -117.02 19.22
C LEU A 349 111.10 -115.95 18.25
N HIS A 350 110.37 -114.83 18.01
CA HIS A 350 110.11 -113.64 18.85
C HIS A 350 111.35 -112.85 19.30
N THR A 351 111.39 -111.57 18.91
CA THR A 351 111.91 -110.47 19.75
C THR A 351 110.97 -109.27 19.65
N VAL A 352 110.47 -108.84 20.80
CA VAL A 352 109.65 -107.65 21.04
C VAL A 352 110.58 -106.43 21.11
N TYR A 353 110.19 -105.30 20.51
CA TYR A 353 110.76 -103.99 20.84
C TYR A 353 109.76 -103.20 21.70
N SER A 354 110.11 -103.00 22.96
CA SER A 354 109.42 -102.10 23.89
C SER A 354 110.31 -100.89 24.16
N GLY A 355 109.87 -99.68 23.83
CA GLY A 355 110.59 -98.45 24.12
C GLY A 355 109.75 -97.20 23.80
N THR A 356 109.86 -96.20 24.67
CA THR A 356 109.07 -94.97 24.72
C THR A 356 109.50 -93.92 23.68
N ALA A 357 109.40 -94.23 22.39
CA ALA A 357 109.63 -93.26 21.32
C ALA A 357 108.40 -92.35 21.13
N THR A 358 108.61 -91.06 20.89
CA THR A 358 107.56 -90.07 20.72
C THR A 358 106.99 -90.09 19.30
N ASP A 359 105.71 -89.76 19.15
CA ASP A 359 104.92 -89.95 17.91
C ASP A 359 105.55 -89.31 16.65
N SER A 360 106.44 -88.32 16.81
CA SER A 360 107.17 -87.68 15.71
C SER A 360 108.29 -88.54 15.10
N GLU A 361 108.89 -89.47 15.85
CA GLU A 361 109.96 -90.35 15.31
C GLU A 361 109.37 -91.55 14.53
N ILE A 362 108.13 -91.96 14.86
CA ILE A 362 107.40 -93.05 14.20
C ILE A 362 106.95 -92.63 12.78
N ALA A 363 106.72 -91.34 12.54
CA ALA A 363 106.26 -90.81 11.25
C ALA A 363 107.34 -90.82 10.13
N ALA A 364 108.62 -91.06 10.45
CA ALA A 364 109.69 -91.09 9.44
C ALA A 364 110.06 -92.51 8.96
N MET A 365 109.59 -93.56 9.62
CA MET A 365 110.05 -94.94 9.40
C MET A 365 109.00 -95.90 8.82
N ILE A 366 107.77 -95.43 8.56
CA ILE A 366 106.69 -96.27 8.01
C ILE A 366 106.52 -95.98 6.51
N GLN A 367 106.69 -97.01 5.68
CA GLN A 367 106.41 -96.99 4.24
C GLN A 367 105.17 -97.82 3.90
N PRO A 368 104.55 -97.56 2.73
CA PRO A 368 103.16 -97.98 2.47
C PRO A 368 103.01 -99.50 2.40
N GLY A 369 102.18 -100.06 3.30
CA GLY A 369 101.88 -101.49 3.39
C GLY A 369 101.96 -102.06 4.81
N ASP A 370 102.64 -101.36 5.72
CA ASP A 370 102.77 -101.80 7.10
C ASP A 370 101.61 -101.28 7.96
N LEU A 371 100.89 -102.23 8.57
CA LEU A 371 99.81 -101.99 9.52
C LEU A 371 100.40 -101.87 10.92
N TYR A 372 100.41 -100.67 11.47
CA TYR A 372 100.78 -100.40 12.87
C TYR A 372 99.52 -100.39 13.74
N ILE A 373 99.42 -101.34 14.65
CA ILE A 373 98.37 -101.36 15.69
C ILE A 373 99.03 -100.95 17.01
N ARG A 374 98.66 -99.77 17.52
CA ARG A 374 98.99 -99.33 18.88
C ARG A 374 97.96 -99.96 19.80
N GLU A 375 98.33 -100.99 20.55
CA GLU A 375 97.46 -101.53 21.59
C GLU A 375 97.40 -100.55 22.76
N GLY A 376 96.21 -99.94 22.90
CA GLY A 376 95.70 -99.28 24.09
C GLY A 376 94.20 -99.52 24.12
#